data_AF-A0A2M7EKR8-F1
#
_entry.id   AF-A0A2M7EKR8-F1
#
_cell.length_a   1.000
_cell.length_b   1.000
_cell.length_c   1.000
_cell.angle_alpha   90.00
_cell.angle_beta   90.00
_cell.angle_gamma   90.00
#
_symmetry.space_group_name_H-M   'P 1'
#
loop_
_entity.id
_entity.type
_entity.pdbx_description
1 polymer ?
#
loop_
_entity_poly.entity_id
_entity_poly.type
_entity_poly.pdbx_seq_one_letter_code
_entity_poly.pdbx_strand_id
1 'polypeptide(L)' 'MPKLYSGKDVLKTLQRAGFVIVSQKGSHVKLKGLFHNQIHITIVPNHRQIA' A
#
# COMPACT_ATOMS: atom_id res chain seq x y z
N MET A 1 6.26 -19.63 11.47
CA MET A 1 6.92 -18.86 10.38
C MET A 1 6.01 -17.69 10.03
N PRO A 2 6.53 -16.45 9.89
CA PRO A 2 5.72 -15.32 9.44
C PRO A 2 5.20 -15.59 8.02
N LYS A 3 3.96 -15.18 7.75
CA LYS A 3 3.34 -15.33 6.45
C LYS A 3 3.85 -14.23 5.53
N LEU A 4 4.47 -14.62 4.42
CA LEU A 4 4.99 -13.67 3.44
C LEU A 4 3.88 -13.16 2.52
N TYR A 5 3.82 -11.84 2.29
CA TYR A 5 2.86 -11.22 1.37
C TYR A 5 3.56 -10.59 0.17
N SER A 6 2.90 -10.51 -0.99
CA SER A 6 3.45 -9.71 -2.10
C SER A 6 3.04 -8.24 -1.96
N GLY A 7 3.83 -7.33 -2.56
CA GLY A 7 3.46 -5.92 -2.62
C GLY A 7 2.11 -5.71 -3.31
N LYS A 8 1.78 -6.55 -4.30
CA LYS A 8 0.47 -6.52 -4.98
C LYS A 8 -0.68 -6.86 -4.03
N ASP A 9 -0.49 -7.82 -3.12
CA ASP A 9 -1.54 -8.21 -2.16
C ASP A 9 -1.80 -7.09 -1.15
N VAL A 10 -0.74 -6.45 -0.66
CA VAL A 10 -0.84 -5.30 0.24
C VAL A 10 -1.52 -4.13 -0.45
N LEU A 11 -1.11 -3.79 -1.68
CA LEU A 11 -1.71 -2.70 -2.46
C LEU A 11 -3.21 -2.91 -2.68
N LYS A 12 -3.63 -4.12 -3.11
CA LYS A 12 -5.05 -4.44 -3.30
C LYS A 12 -5.83 -4.34 -2.00
N THR A 13 -5.24 -4.78 -0.89
CA THR A 13 -5.89 -4.73 0.42
C THR A 13 -6.09 -3.29 0.88
N LEU A 14 -5.07 -2.44 0.75
CA LEU A 14 -5.18 -1.02 1.07
C LEU A 14 -6.19 -0.29 0.17
N GLN A 15 -6.23 -0.61 -1.12
CA GLN A 15 -7.24 -0.05 -2.03
C GLN A 15 -8.67 -0.41 -1.62
N ARG A 16 -8.90 -1.67 -1.22
CA ARG A 16 -10.20 -2.10 -0.65
C ARG A 16 -10.54 -1.39 0.66
N ALA A 17 -9.53 -1.04 1.45
CA ALA A 17 -9.69 -0.28 2.68
C ALA A 17 -9.92 1.22 2.44
N GLY A 18 -9.95 1.70 1.18
CA GLY A 18 -10.23 3.09 0.84
C GLY A 18 -8.99 3.96 0.58
N PHE A 19 -7.79 3.37 0.50
CA PHE A 19 -6.62 4.09 0.02
C PHE A 19 -6.62 4.19 -1.52
N VAL A 20 -6.13 5.31 -2.04
CA VAL A 20 -5.92 5.52 -3.48
C VAL A 20 -4.44 5.68 -3.79
N ILE A 21 -3.99 5.11 -4.91
CA ILE A 21 -2.61 5.31 -5.38
C ILE A 21 -2.46 6.75 -5.88
N VAL A 22 -1.44 7.44 -5.40
CA VAL A 22 -1.17 8.85 -5.75
C VAL A 22 0.03 8.98 -6.69
N SER A 23 1.09 8.22 -6.43
CA SER A 23 2.29 8.23 -7.27
C SER A 23 3.12 6.96 -7.06
N GLN A 24 4.04 6.71 -7.98
CA GLN A 24 5.00 5.63 -7.88
C GLN A 24 6.38 6.14 -8.31
N LYS A 25 7.42 5.75 -7.56
CA LYS A 25 8.83 5.94 -7.94
C LYS A 25 9.58 4.62 -7.77
N GLY A 26 10.02 4.04 -8.89
CA GLY A 26 10.58 2.69 -8.90
C GLY A 26 9.56 1.68 -8.37
N SER A 27 9.96 0.81 -7.44
CA SER A 27 9.06 -0.14 -6.80
C SER A 27 8.15 0.48 -5.73
N HIS A 28 8.40 1.70 -5.25
CA HIS A 28 7.66 2.27 -4.13
C HIS A 28 6.40 2.99 -4.62
N VAL A 29 5.25 2.52 -4.16
CA VAL A 29 3.93 3.05 -4.49
C VAL A 29 3.41 3.84 -3.30
N LYS A 30 3.12 5.12 -3.51
CA LYS A 30 2.51 6.01 -2.51
C LYS A 30 1.00 5.93 -2.62
N LEU A 31 0.35 5.69 -1.48
CA LEU A 31 -1.10 5.70 -1.34
C LEU A 31 -1.54 6.77 -0.34
N LYS A 32 -2.76 7.28 -0.55
CA LYS A 32 -3.44 8.24 0.32
C LYS A 32 -4.79 7.69 0.72
N GLY A 33 -5.12 7.72 2.00
CA GLY A 33 -6.46 7.44 2.51
C GLY A 33 -6.98 8.61 3.33
N LEU A 34 -8.30 8.76 3.42
CA LEU A 34 -8.97 9.74 4.29
C LEU A 34 -9.78 8.97 5.33
N PHE A 35 -9.36 9.04 6.59
CA PHE A 35 -10.03 8.35 7.70
C PHE A 35 -10.18 9.32 8.86
N HIS A 36 -11.37 9.37 9.46
CA HIS A 36 -11.66 10.31 10.57
C HIS A 36 -11.25 11.76 10.23
N ASN A 37 -11.54 12.19 9.01
CA ASN A 37 -11.18 13.51 8.48
C ASN A 37 -9.65 13.81 8.43
N GLN A 38 -8.81 12.78 8.53
CA GLN A 38 -7.35 12.90 8.49
C GLN A 38 -6.75 12.16 7.29
N ILE A 39 -5.77 12.79 6.67
CA ILE A 39 -5.03 12.21 5.55
C ILE A 39 -3.97 11.26 6.08
N HIS A 40 -4.04 10.01 5.64
CA HIS A 40 -3.05 8.98 5.92
C HIS A 40 -2.25 8.69 4.65
N ILE A 41 -0.93 8.69 4.75
CA ILE A 41 -0.03 8.37 3.65
C ILE A 41 0.71 7.07 3.98
N THR A 42 0.72 6.15 3.03
CA THR A 42 1.44 4.88 3.15
C THR A 42 2.27 4.66 1.89
N ILE A 43 3.48 4.13 2.04
CA ILE A 43 4.36 3.78 0.93
C ILE A 43 4.61 2.29 0.98
N VAL A 44 4.27 1.59 -0.09
CA VAL A 44 4.40 0.13 -0.20
C VAL A 44 5.42 -0.20 -1.30
N PRO A 45 6.48 -0.98 -1.00
CA PRO A 45 7.35 -1.50 -2.03
C PRO A 45 6.68 -2.65 -2.80
N ASN A 46 6.51 -2.50 -4.10
CA ASN A 46 5.85 -3.47 -4.98
C ASN A 46 6.82 -4.58 -5.44
N HIS A 47 7.24 -5.42 -4.51
CA HIS A 47 8.07 -6.61 -4.76
C HIS A 47 7.28 -7.91 -4.66
N ARG A 48 7.86 -9.02 -5.12
CA ARG A 48 7.22 -10.35 -5.10
C ARG A 48 6.94 -10.85 -3.67
N GLN A 49 7.77 -10.45 -2.70
CA GLN A 49 7.60 -10.73 -1.29
C GLN A 49 8.03 -9.51 -0.47
N ILE A 50 7.19 -9.12 0.49
CA ILE A 50 7.40 -8.04 1.45
C ILE A 50 6.81 -8.49 2.80
N ALA A 51 7.66 -8.47 3.84
CA ALA A 51 7.41 -9.00 5.19
C ALA A 51 7.13 -10.50 5.25
#